data_AF-A0A8T2ID12-F1
#
_entry.id   AF-A0A8T2ID12-F1
#
_cell.length_a   1.000
_cell.length_b   1.000
_cell.length_c   1.000
_cell.angle_alpha   90.00
_cell.angle_beta   90.00
_cell.angle_gamma   90.00
#
_symmetry.space_group_name_H-M   'P 1'
#
loop_
_entity.id
_entity.type
_entity.pdbx_description
1 polymer ?
#
loop_
_entity_poly.entity_id
_entity_poly.type
_entity_poly.pdbx_seq_one_letter_code
_entity_poly.pdbx_strand_id
1 'polypeptide(L)'
;ASNCGIVESILNWVKFKAQTQLNKKCSSVKHSKIKGIPKLDDANDAGGKHSLDCTLILTEGDSAKSLAVSGLGVIGRDRYGVFPLRGKILNVREASHKQIMENAEINNIIKIVGLQYKKSYDDQESLKTLRYGKIMIMTDQDQDGSHIKGLLINFFHHNWPSLLKHSFLEEFITPIVKATKSKQELSFYSIPEFDEWKKQIENQKLWKIKYYKGLGTSTAKEAKEYFADMDRHRIIFRYSGPEDDAAITLAFSKKKIDDRKEWLTNFMEDRRQRRMHGLPEQFLYGTATKHLTYNDFINKELILFSNSDNERSIPSLVDGFKPGQRKVLFTCCKRNDKREVKVAQLAGSVAEMSAYHHGEQALMMTIVNLAQNFVGSNNVSLLQPIGQFGTRLHGGKDAASPRYIFTMLR
;
A
#
# COMPACT_ATOMS: atom_id res chain seq x y z
N ALA A 1 38.04 -3.41 -13.25
CA ALA A 1 38.56 -2.04 -13.06
C ALA A 1 38.78 -1.81 -11.57
N SER A 2 39.99 -1.46 -11.21
CA SER A 2 40.58 -1.51 -9.87
C SER A 2 39.86 -0.58 -8.87
N ASN A 3 39.60 -1.09 -7.66
CA ASN A 3 39.19 -0.29 -6.50
C ASN A 3 40.33 0.66 -6.12
N CYS A 4 40.38 1.84 -6.72
CA CYS A 4 41.29 2.91 -6.32
C CYS A 4 40.79 3.51 -5.00
N GLY A 5 41.60 3.47 -3.94
CA GLY A 5 41.24 4.01 -2.62
C GLY A 5 40.84 5.49 -2.64
N ILE A 6 41.29 6.25 -3.65
CA ILE A 6 40.87 7.64 -3.87
C ILE A 6 39.40 7.71 -4.30
N VAL A 7 38.97 6.83 -5.20
CA VAL A 7 37.56 6.78 -5.66
C VAL A 7 36.64 6.43 -4.49
N GLU A 8 37.03 5.46 -3.65
CA GLU A 8 36.27 5.10 -2.46
C GLU A 8 36.22 6.23 -1.44
N SER A 9 37.36 6.90 -1.21
CA SER A 9 37.42 8.08 -0.32
C SER A 9 36.53 9.22 -0.81
N ILE A 10 36.53 9.50 -2.12
CA ILE A 10 35.66 10.52 -2.73
C ILE A 10 34.18 10.10 -2.59
N LEU A 11 33.82 8.85 -2.85
CA LEU A 11 32.46 8.36 -2.68
C LEU A 11 31.99 8.45 -1.24
N ASN A 12 32.85 8.11 -0.27
CA ASN A 12 32.55 8.24 1.15
C ASN A 12 32.40 9.70 1.58
N TRP A 13 33.24 10.60 1.07
CA TRP A 13 33.11 12.04 1.29
C TRP A 13 31.80 12.60 0.73
N VAL A 14 31.42 12.22 -0.50
CA VAL A 14 30.15 12.62 -1.12
C VAL A 14 28.96 12.13 -0.28
N LYS A 15 28.97 10.86 0.17
CA LYS A 15 27.94 10.31 1.06
C LYS A 15 27.87 11.10 2.37
N PHE A 16 29.00 11.39 2.99
CA PHE A 16 29.06 12.17 4.24
C PHE A 16 28.48 13.58 4.06
N LYS A 17 28.80 14.27 2.97
CA LYS A 17 28.27 15.60 2.65
C LYS A 17 26.76 15.56 2.44
N ALA A 18 26.25 14.56 1.71
CA ALA A 18 24.82 14.33 1.51
C ALA A 18 24.08 14.09 2.85
N GLN A 19 24.57 13.15 3.67
CA GLN A 19 24.01 12.86 4.99
C GLN A 19 23.96 14.13 5.87
N THR A 20 25.01 14.96 5.81
CA THR A 20 25.09 16.22 6.55
C THR A 20 24.02 17.21 6.10
N GLN A 21 23.72 17.30 4.82
CA GLN A 21 22.64 18.16 4.32
C GLN A 21 21.26 17.64 4.73
N LEU A 22 21.02 16.32 4.68
CA LEU A 22 19.75 15.75 5.17
C LEU A 22 19.56 16.04 6.65
N ASN A 23 20.60 15.84 7.45
CA ASN A 23 20.57 16.11 8.88
C ASN A 23 20.26 17.58 9.24
N LYS A 24 20.63 18.54 8.38
CA LYS A 24 20.28 19.96 8.60
C LYS A 24 18.77 20.21 8.53
N LYS A 25 18.00 19.31 7.88
CA LYS A 25 16.53 19.35 7.89
C LYS A 25 15.92 18.68 9.12
N CYS A 26 16.67 17.82 9.80
CA CYS A 26 16.24 17.22 11.06
C CYS A 26 16.37 18.23 12.19
N SER A 27 15.46 18.14 13.17
CA SER A 27 15.66 18.86 14.42
C SER A 27 16.71 18.16 15.27
N SER A 28 17.72 18.88 15.75
CA SER A 28 18.69 18.37 16.73
C SER A 28 18.05 18.21 18.12
N VAL A 29 16.99 18.98 18.40
CA VAL A 29 16.29 19.01 19.69
C VAL A 29 14.93 18.33 19.59
N LYS A 30 14.61 17.53 20.61
CA LYS A 30 13.28 16.95 20.79
C LYS A 30 12.29 18.04 21.19
N HIS A 31 11.39 18.39 20.28
CA HIS A 31 10.32 19.33 20.57
C HIS A 31 9.10 18.60 21.15
N SER A 32 8.50 19.18 22.18
CA SER A 32 7.24 18.68 22.75
C SER A 32 6.09 18.83 21.76
N LYS A 33 5.95 19.98 21.09
CA LYS A 33 4.90 20.22 20.08
C LYS A 33 5.49 20.55 18.72
N ILE A 34 4.89 19.97 17.67
CA ILE A 34 5.26 20.26 16.28
C ILE A 34 4.28 21.25 15.66
N LYS A 35 4.81 22.32 15.06
CA LYS A 35 4.03 23.30 14.28
C LYS A 35 4.37 23.18 12.78
N GLY A 36 3.39 23.53 11.94
CA GLY A 36 3.57 23.69 10.50
C GLY A 36 3.44 22.41 9.67
N ILE A 37 3.01 21.28 10.25
CA ILE A 37 2.66 20.07 9.49
C ILE A 37 1.13 19.99 9.43
N PRO A 38 0.50 20.24 8.27
CA PRO A 38 -0.94 20.13 8.15
C PRO A 38 -1.38 18.67 8.33
N LYS A 39 -2.57 18.47 8.89
CA LYS A 39 -3.19 17.16 9.10
C LYS A 39 -2.48 16.24 10.11
N LEU A 40 -1.51 16.71 10.88
CA LEU A 40 -1.03 15.98 12.04
C LEU A 40 -2.01 16.17 13.21
N ASP A 41 -2.60 15.08 13.69
CA ASP A 41 -3.23 15.02 15.00
C ASP A 41 -2.21 14.42 15.96
N ASP A 42 -1.44 15.27 16.62
CA ASP A 42 -0.32 14.86 17.48
C ASP A 42 -0.84 14.32 18.83
N ALA A 43 -0.21 13.27 19.37
CA ALA A 43 -0.54 12.76 20.70
C ALA A 43 -0.14 13.79 21.77
N ASN A 44 -0.94 13.92 22.84
CA ASN A 44 -0.70 14.95 23.86
C ASN A 44 0.65 14.76 24.57
N ASP A 45 1.08 13.52 24.77
CA ASP A 45 2.35 13.18 25.44
C ASP A 45 3.54 13.04 24.48
N ALA A 46 3.32 13.16 23.16
CA ALA A 46 4.38 13.04 22.16
C ALA A 46 5.47 14.10 22.37
N GLY A 47 6.73 13.69 22.26
CA GLY A 47 7.87 14.57 22.52
C GLY A 47 8.09 14.95 24.00
N GLY A 48 7.25 14.49 24.93
CA GLY A 48 7.40 14.67 26.37
C GLY A 48 8.18 13.56 27.09
N LYS A 49 7.91 13.39 28.40
CA LYS A 49 8.49 12.33 29.25
C LYS A 49 8.01 10.93 28.84
N HIS A 50 6.77 10.84 28.39
CA HIS A 50 6.07 9.60 28.03
C HIS A 50 6.07 9.31 26.52
N SER A 51 6.97 9.96 25.78
CA SER A 51 7.03 9.84 24.32
C SER A 51 7.27 8.42 23.82
N LEU A 52 7.99 7.60 24.59
CA LEU A 52 8.28 6.20 24.24
C LEU A 52 7.03 5.30 24.32
N ASP A 53 6.05 5.70 25.12
CA ASP A 53 4.77 5.00 25.21
C ASP A 53 3.80 5.46 24.12
N CYS A 54 4.14 6.52 23.38
CA CYS A 54 3.31 7.08 22.32
C CYS A 54 3.51 6.32 21.00
N THR A 55 2.40 6.08 20.30
CA THR A 55 2.34 5.45 18.98
C THR A 55 1.82 6.44 17.94
N LEU A 56 2.53 6.60 16.82
CA LEU A 56 2.05 7.37 15.67
C LEU A 56 1.39 6.43 14.67
N ILE A 57 0.11 6.65 14.38
CA ILE A 57 -0.64 5.91 13.37
C ILE A 57 -0.43 6.59 12.02
N LEU A 58 0.22 5.89 11.08
CA LEU A 58 0.37 6.32 9.70
C LEU A 58 -0.73 5.69 8.85
N THR A 59 -1.61 6.52 8.27
CA THR A 59 -2.81 6.04 7.58
C THR A 59 -2.72 6.19 6.06
N GLU A 60 -3.27 5.24 5.30
CA GLU A 60 -3.41 5.37 3.84
C GLU A 60 -4.50 6.38 3.46
N GLY A 61 -4.10 7.63 3.20
CA GLY A 61 -5.02 8.69 2.82
C GLY A 61 -5.88 9.25 3.96
N ASP A 62 -6.71 10.24 3.61
CA ASP A 62 -7.56 10.95 4.56
C ASP A 62 -8.77 10.12 5.03
N SER A 63 -9.22 9.15 4.22
CA SER A 63 -10.30 8.22 4.57
C SER A 63 -9.90 7.35 5.76
N ALA A 64 -8.71 6.74 5.70
CA ALA A 64 -8.16 5.94 6.79
C ALA A 64 -7.87 6.80 8.04
N LYS A 65 -7.40 8.04 7.86
CA LYS A 65 -7.25 8.99 8.98
C LYS A 65 -8.56 9.21 9.73
N SER A 66 -9.67 9.38 9.01
CA SER A 66 -10.97 9.63 9.63
C SER A 66 -11.43 8.45 10.50
N LEU A 67 -11.12 7.22 10.06
CA LEU A 67 -11.32 6.00 10.84
C LEU A 67 -10.46 6.01 12.12
N ALA A 68 -9.15 6.28 11.98
CA ALA A 68 -8.22 6.31 13.11
C ALA A 68 -8.61 7.37 14.16
N VAL A 69 -8.98 8.59 13.72
CA VAL A 69 -9.45 9.67 14.61
C VAL A 69 -10.73 9.27 15.35
N SER A 70 -11.63 8.52 14.70
CA SER A 70 -12.82 7.96 15.36
C SER A 70 -12.45 6.94 16.44
N GLY A 71 -11.43 6.11 16.17
CA GLY A 71 -10.85 5.15 17.12
C GLY A 71 -10.16 5.79 18.32
N LEU A 72 -9.52 6.96 18.14
CA LEU A 72 -8.95 7.74 19.25
C LEU A 72 -9.99 8.13 20.31
N GLY A 73 -11.27 8.19 19.95
CA GLY A 73 -12.36 8.41 20.91
C GLY A 73 -12.52 7.28 21.95
N VAL A 74 -11.90 6.12 21.71
CA VAL A 74 -11.90 4.96 22.62
C VAL A 74 -10.59 4.86 23.39
N ILE A 75 -9.46 4.92 22.69
CA ILE A 75 -8.12 4.69 23.27
C ILE A 75 -7.45 5.96 23.82
N GLY A 76 -8.08 7.12 23.63
CA GLY A 76 -7.57 8.42 24.07
C GLY A 76 -6.57 9.06 23.09
N ARG A 77 -6.26 10.33 23.35
CA ARG A 77 -5.34 11.15 22.53
C ARG A 77 -3.96 11.34 23.15
N ASP A 78 -3.73 10.81 24.36
CA ASP A 78 -2.48 11.04 25.07
C ASP A 78 -1.32 10.26 24.46
N ARG A 79 -1.58 8.99 24.11
CA ARG A 79 -0.55 8.06 23.60
C ARG A 79 -0.66 7.75 22.11
N TYR A 80 -1.61 8.34 21.40
CA TYR A 80 -1.84 8.03 19.99
C TYR A 80 -1.98 9.29 19.16
N GLY A 81 -1.10 9.42 18.17
CA GLY A 81 -1.16 10.45 17.13
C GLY A 81 -1.55 9.85 15.78
N VAL A 82 -2.05 10.65 14.86
CA VAL A 82 -2.46 10.21 13.51
C VAL A 82 -1.88 11.15 12.45
N PHE A 83 -1.30 10.57 11.40
CA PHE A 83 -0.81 11.31 10.24
C PHE A 83 -1.11 10.57 8.93
N PRO A 84 -1.79 11.21 7.95
CA PRO A 84 -2.14 10.57 6.69
C PRO A 84 -1.01 10.63 5.68
N LEU A 85 -0.70 9.49 5.08
CA LEU A 85 0.13 9.38 3.89
C LEU A 85 -0.67 9.84 2.67
N ARG A 86 0.01 10.47 1.72
CA ARG A 86 -0.57 10.94 0.46
C ARG A 86 -0.74 9.81 -0.55
N GLY A 87 0.01 8.72 -0.42
CA GLY A 87 -0.02 7.57 -1.30
C GLY A 87 1.20 6.68 -1.13
N LYS A 88 1.70 6.10 -2.23
CA LYS A 88 2.89 5.25 -2.22
C LYS A 88 4.12 6.06 -1.81
N ILE A 89 4.79 5.61 -0.74
CA ILE A 89 6.00 6.26 -0.22
C ILE A 89 7.16 6.09 -1.21
N LEU A 90 8.02 7.10 -1.27
CA LEU A 90 9.24 7.05 -2.07
C LEU A 90 10.15 5.91 -1.59
N ASN A 91 10.57 5.04 -2.50
CA ASN A 91 11.61 4.04 -2.21
C ASN A 91 12.96 4.74 -2.02
N VAL A 92 13.31 5.02 -0.75
CA VAL A 92 14.51 5.78 -0.37
C VAL A 92 15.82 5.09 -0.68
N ARG A 93 15.85 3.74 -0.74
CA ARG A 93 17.07 2.97 -1.02
C ARG A 93 17.69 3.30 -2.37
N GLU A 94 16.84 3.75 -3.29
CA GLU A 94 17.16 3.92 -4.70
C GLU A 94 16.81 5.33 -5.20
N ALA A 95 16.51 6.24 -4.27
CA ALA A 95 16.21 7.63 -4.54
C ALA A 95 17.49 8.47 -4.46
N SER A 96 17.60 9.45 -5.34
CA SER A 96 18.69 10.43 -5.24
C SER A 96 18.53 11.27 -3.97
N HIS A 97 19.65 11.76 -3.45
CA HIS A 97 19.68 12.70 -2.32
C HIS A 97 18.72 13.88 -2.52
N LYS A 98 18.66 14.44 -3.74
CA LYS A 98 17.73 15.51 -4.09
C LYS A 98 16.26 15.09 -3.93
N GLN A 99 15.89 13.92 -4.45
CA GLN A 99 14.52 13.40 -4.32
C GLN A 99 14.10 13.20 -2.87
N ILE A 100 14.97 12.64 -2.03
CA ILE A 100 14.70 12.46 -0.60
C ILE A 100 14.53 13.83 0.07
N MET A 101 15.44 14.76 -0.21
CA MET A 101 15.44 16.08 0.39
C MET A 101 14.20 16.91 -0.01
N GLU A 102 13.70 16.77 -1.23
CA GLU A 102 12.51 17.47 -1.74
C GLU A 102 11.19 16.76 -1.37
N ASN A 103 11.24 15.49 -0.93
CA ASN A 103 10.05 14.75 -0.56
C ASN A 103 9.47 15.27 0.77
N ALA A 104 8.40 16.05 0.69
CA ALA A 104 7.74 16.63 1.86
C ALA A 104 7.17 15.57 2.83
N GLU A 105 6.71 14.42 2.33
CA GLU A 105 6.12 13.37 3.15
C GLU A 105 7.16 12.70 4.06
N ILE A 106 8.31 12.30 3.51
CA ILE A 106 9.44 11.77 4.29
C ILE A 106 9.90 12.79 5.32
N ASN A 107 10.09 14.05 4.92
CA ASN A 107 10.52 15.11 5.83
C ASN A 107 9.52 15.32 6.97
N ASN A 108 8.21 15.21 6.69
CA ASN A 108 7.18 15.30 7.71
C ASN A 108 7.27 14.13 8.69
N ILE A 109 7.37 12.88 8.23
CA ILE A 109 7.50 11.71 9.11
C ILE A 109 8.72 11.87 10.03
N ILE A 110 9.87 12.25 9.47
CA ILE A 110 11.10 12.48 10.23
C ILE A 110 10.90 13.55 11.31
N LYS A 111 10.26 14.67 10.96
CA LYS A 111 9.99 15.76 11.89
C LYS A 111 8.97 15.38 12.97
N ILE A 112 7.93 14.63 12.63
CA ILE A 112 6.90 14.18 13.59
C ILE A 112 7.50 13.22 14.61
N VAL A 113 8.31 12.27 14.14
CA VAL A 113 8.88 11.20 14.98
C VAL A 113 10.14 11.68 15.70
N GLY A 114 10.83 12.72 15.21
CA GLY A 114 12.09 13.20 15.79
C GLY A 114 13.30 12.39 15.33
N LEU A 115 13.28 11.90 14.08
CA LEU A 115 14.35 11.08 13.51
C LEU A 115 15.52 11.94 13.02
N GLN A 116 16.73 11.37 13.07
CA GLN A 116 17.98 12.01 12.63
C GLN A 116 18.80 11.03 11.80
N TYR A 117 19.14 11.39 10.55
CA TYR A 117 19.85 10.51 9.61
C TYR A 117 21.25 10.08 10.06
N LYS A 118 21.99 10.87 10.85
CA LYS A 118 23.31 10.47 11.38
C LYS A 118 23.25 9.72 12.71
N LYS A 119 22.06 9.59 13.32
CA LYS A 119 21.93 8.97 14.63
C LYS A 119 21.60 7.50 14.47
N SER A 120 22.35 6.65 15.17
CA SER A 120 21.92 5.26 15.38
C SER A 120 21.03 5.17 16.61
N TYR A 121 20.04 4.29 16.55
CA TYR A 121 19.05 4.07 17.60
C TYR A 121 19.22 2.69 18.25
N ASP A 122 20.45 2.35 18.62
CA ASP A 122 20.80 1.03 19.21
C ASP A 122 20.56 0.94 20.72
N ASP A 123 20.46 2.08 21.39
CA ASP A 123 20.48 2.19 22.85
C ASP A 123 19.27 2.97 23.39
N GLN A 124 18.99 2.82 24.69
CA GLN A 124 17.82 3.43 25.30
C GLN A 124 17.86 4.98 25.30
N GLU A 125 19.05 5.59 25.39
CA GLU A 125 19.18 7.05 25.38
C GLU A 125 18.93 7.61 23.97
N SER A 126 19.38 6.92 22.93
CA SER A 126 19.04 7.30 21.56
C SER A 126 17.54 7.15 21.29
N LEU A 127 16.89 6.08 21.75
CA LEU A 127 15.43 5.91 21.66
C LEU A 127 14.66 7.03 22.36
N LYS A 128 15.08 7.46 23.58
CA LYS A 128 14.44 8.57 24.32
C LYS A 128 14.37 9.90 23.56
N THR A 129 15.21 10.08 22.55
CA THR A 129 15.17 11.30 21.71
C THR A 129 14.02 11.32 20.71
N LEU A 130 13.38 10.18 20.44
CA LEU A 130 12.21 10.09 19.60
C LEU A 130 10.99 10.70 20.29
N ARG A 131 10.11 11.33 19.49
CA ARG A 131 8.82 11.86 19.92
C ARG A 131 7.74 10.78 20.06
N TYR A 132 7.92 9.67 19.36
CA TYR A 132 7.06 8.48 19.41
C TYR A 132 7.95 7.25 19.55
N GLY A 133 7.58 6.33 20.43
CA GLY A 133 8.30 5.07 20.61
C GLY A 133 7.88 3.99 19.62
N LYS A 134 6.72 4.15 18.97
CA LYS A 134 6.19 3.20 18.00
C LYS A 134 5.52 3.89 16.81
N ILE A 135 5.50 3.19 15.68
CA ILE A 135 4.74 3.54 14.49
C ILE A 135 3.77 2.41 14.21
N MET A 136 2.48 2.74 14.10
CA MET A 136 1.45 1.80 13.71
C MET A 136 1.00 2.12 12.28
N ILE A 137 1.14 1.15 11.39
CA ILE A 137 0.80 1.27 9.98
C ILE A 137 -0.66 0.83 9.79
N MET A 138 -1.50 1.73 9.29
CA MET A 138 -2.92 1.47 9.04
C MET A 138 -3.24 1.73 7.56
N THR A 139 -3.23 0.67 6.77
CA THR A 139 -3.54 0.70 5.34
C THR A 139 -4.84 -0.03 5.05
N ASP A 140 -5.38 0.14 3.85
CA ASP A 140 -6.46 -0.72 3.38
C ASP A 140 -5.96 -2.19 3.41
N GLN A 141 -6.85 -3.13 3.76
CA GLN A 141 -6.54 -4.56 3.77
C GLN A 141 -6.57 -5.12 2.34
N ASP A 142 -5.85 -4.46 1.44
CA ASP A 142 -5.64 -4.84 0.06
C ASP A 142 -4.14 -4.89 -0.26
N GLN A 143 -3.83 -5.34 -1.47
CA GLN A 143 -2.45 -5.57 -1.90
C GLN A 143 -1.65 -4.26 -2.05
N ASP A 144 -2.29 -3.15 -2.44
CA ASP A 144 -1.60 -1.87 -2.53
C ASP A 144 -1.28 -1.33 -1.11
N GLY A 145 -2.13 -1.61 -0.13
CA GLY A 145 -1.85 -1.42 1.30
C GLY A 145 -0.62 -2.20 1.76
N SER A 146 -0.52 -3.49 1.42
CA SER A 146 0.68 -4.31 1.72
C SER A 146 1.95 -3.70 1.09
N HIS A 147 1.87 -3.12 -0.11
CA HIS A 147 3.01 -2.42 -0.69
C HIS A 147 3.40 -1.14 0.07
N ILE A 148 2.43 -0.37 0.55
CA ILE A 148 2.69 0.81 1.39
C ILE A 148 3.38 0.40 2.70
N LYS A 149 2.91 -0.67 3.36
CA LYS A 149 3.57 -1.25 4.54
C LYS A 149 5.03 -1.60 4.23
N GLY A 150 5.27 -2.30 3.12
CA GLY A 150 6.61 -2.68 2.71
C GLY A 150 7.52 -1.48 2.41
N LEU A 151 7.01 -0.42 1.78
CA LEU A 151 7.75 0.81 1.53
C LEU A 151 8.12 1.54 2.83
N LEU A 152 7.23 1.56 3.83
CA LEU A 152 7.53 2.07 5.18
C LEU A 152 8.60 1.25 5.87
N ILE A 153 8.47 -0.08 5.87
CA ILE A 153 9.48 -0.99 6.42
C ILE A 153 10.84 -0.75 5.77
N ASN A 154 10.89 -0.65 4.44
CA ASN A 154 12.12 -0.32 3.72
C ASN A 154 12.65 1.08 4.04
N PHE A 155 11.78 2.06 4.25
CA PHE A 155 12.18 3.40 4.66
C PHE A 155 12.91 3.40 6.00
N PHE A 156 12.37 2.71 7.01
CA PHE A 156 13.02 2.59 8.32
C PHE A 156 14.25 1.68 8.24
N HIS A 157 14.18 0.54 7.56
CA HIS A 157 15.30 -0.37 7.40
C HIS A 157 16.49 0.30 6.71
N HIS A 158 16.26 1.08 5.64
CA HIS A 158 17.35 1.69 4.90
C HIS A 158 18.06 2.80 5.69
N ASN A 159 17.31 3.59 6.46
CA ASN A 159 17.86 4.75 7.16
C ASN A 159 18.30 4.44 8.60
N TRP A 160 17.57 3.56 9.31
CA TRP A 160 17.77 3.23 10.72
C TRP A 160 17.47 1.74 10.99
N PRO A 161 18.33 0.80 10.51
CA PRO A 161 18.11 -0.63 10.70
C PRO A 161 17.88 -1.06 12.16
N SER A 162 18.52 -0.38 13.11
CA SER A 162 18.41 -0.68 14.54
C SER A 162 16.99 -0.53 15.08
N LEU A 163 16.18 0.38 14.55
CA LEU A 163 14.78 0.55 14.97
C LEU A 163 13.94 -0.72 14.75
N LEU A 164 14.21 -1.49 13.68
CA LEU A 164 13.45 -2.71 13.39
C LEU A 164 13.61 -3.77 14.49
N LYS A 165 14.76 -3.76 15.19
CA LYS A 165 15.06 -4.67 16.30
C LYS A 165 14.29 -4.35 17.58
N HIS A 166 13.78 -3.12 17.70
CA HIS A 166 13.10 -2.63 18.90
C HIS A 166 11.57 -2.76 18.84
N SER A 167 11.02 -3.60 17.93
CA SER A 167 9.57 -3.70 17.71
C SER A 167 8.91 -2.34 17.48
N PHE A 168 9.64 -1.45 16.80
CA PHE A 168 9.25 -0.06 16.55
C PHE A 168 8.05 0.05 15.59
N LEU A 169 7.86 -0.95 14.73
CA LEU A 169 6.79 -1.00 13.75
C LEU A 169 5.71 -1.98 14.21
N GLU A 170 4.46 -1.50 14.18
CA GLU A 170 3.24 -2.26 14.36
C GLU A 170 2.37 -2.05 13.11
N GLU A 171 1.42 -2.94 12.87
CA GLU A 171 0.33 -2.72 11.92
C GLU A 171 -1.01 -2.85 12.60
N PHE A 172 -1.98 -2.13 12.06
CA PHE A 172 -3.38 -2.25 12.42
C PHE A 172 -4.12 -2.90 11.25
N ILE A 173 -4.57 -4.13 11.43
CA ILE A 173 -5.35 -4.87 10.43
C ILE A 173 -6.84 -4.63 10.65
N THR A 174 -7.62 -4.70 9.57
CA THR A 174 -9.09 -4.66 9.63
C THR A 174 -9.67 -5.84 8.84
N PRO A 175 -10.89 -6.30 9.15
CA PRO A 175 -11.49 -7.40 8.40
C PRO A 175 -11.75 -7.01 6.95
N ILE A 176 -11.45 -7.93 6.02
CA ILE A 176 -11.68 -7.78 4.58
C ILE A 176 -13.08 -8.24 4.18
N VAL A 177 -13.66 -9.19 4.92
CA VAL A 177 -15.02 -9.68 4.70
C VAL A 177 -15.74 -9.80 6.04
N LYS A 178 -16.98 -9.36 6.09
CA LYS A 178 -17.91 -9.69 7.18
C LYS A 178 -19.09 -10.49 6.66
N ALA A 179 -19.40 -11.57 7.35
CA ALA A 179 -20.59 -12.38 7.11
C ALA A 179 -21.56 -12.21 8.29
N THR A 180 -22.77 -11.74 8.00
CA THR A 180 -23.80 -11.51 9.03
C THR A 180 -25.00 -12.42 8.80
N LYS A 181 -25.46 -13.10 9.84
CA LYS A 181 -26.69 -13.88 9.86
C LYS A 181 -27.45 -13.62 11.16
N SER A 182 -28.58 -12.93 11.05
CA SER A 182 -29.39 -12.49 12.20
C SER A 182 -28.56 -11.68 13.21
N LYS A 183 -28.21 -12.26 14.38
CA LYS A 183 -27.38 -11.61 15.41
C LYS A 183 -25.92 -12.07 15.40
N GLN A 184 -25.55 -13.02 14.54
CA GLN A 184 -24.18 -13.50 14.42
C GLN A 184 -23.44 -12.69 13.36
N GLU A 185 -22.28 -12.17 13.72
CA GLU A 185 -21.34 -11.50 12.82
C GLU A 185 -19.99 -12.22 12.87
N LEU A 186 -19.50 -12.65 11.72
CA LEU A 186 -18.19 -13.25 11.55
C LEU A 186 -17.33 -12.31 10.72
N SER A 187 -16.10 -12.07 11.18
CA SER A 187 -15.14 -11.18 10.55
C SER A 187 -13.92 -11.97 10.10
N PHE A 188 -13.59 -11.87 8.81
CA PHE A 188 -12.47 -12.56 8.18
C PHE A 188 -11.43 -11.53 7.75
N TYR A 189 -10.16 -11.87 7.95
CA TYR A 189 -9.03 -10.95 7.72
C TYR A 189 -8.22 -11.33 6.48
N SER A 190 -8.56 -12.44 5.85
CA SER A 190 -8.05 -12.83 4.54
C SER A 190 -9.14 -13.46 3.67
N ILE A 191 -9.00 -13.35 2.34
CA ILE A 191 -9.92 -14.01 1.40
C ILE A 191 -9.83 -15.54 1.51
N PRO A 192 -8.63 -16.17 1.61
CA PRO A 192 -8.55 -17.62 1.76
C PRO A 192 -9.26 -18.14 3.03
N GLU A 193 -9.16 -17.44 4.15
CA GLU A 193 -9.89 -17.77 5.39
C GLU A 193 -11.42 -17.74 5.17
N PHE A 194 -11.92 -16.69 4.50
CA PHE A 194 -13.32 -16.58 4.15
C PHE A 194 -13.78 -17.69 3.18
N ASP A 195 -12.97 -18.02 2.17
CA ASP A 195 -13.29 -19.05 1.20
C ASP A 195 -13.29 -20.45 1.82
N GLU A 196 -12.39 -20.72 2.77
CA GLU A 196 -12.37 -21.95 3.55
C GLU A 196 -13.64 -22.09 4.41
N TRP A 197 -13.99 -21.04 5.16
CA TRP A 197 -15.24 -20.99 5.91
C TRP A 197 -16.45 -21.22 4.99
N LYS A 198 -16.49 -20.53 3.85
CA LYS A 198 -17.61 -20.62 2.89
C LYS A 198 -17.79 -22.05 2.36
N LYS A 199 -16.71 -22.80 2.12
CA LYS A 199 -16.77 -24.21 1.67
C LYS A 199 -17.37 -25.15 2.73
N GLN A 200 -17.22 -24.82 4.02
CA GLN A 200 -17.69 -25.66 5.11
C GLN A 200 -19.18 -25.45 5.43
N ILE A 201 -19.83 -24.39 4.92
CA ILE A 201 -21.24 -24.11 5.21
C ILE A 201 -22.18 -24.55 4.09
N GLU A 202 -23.26 -25.24 4.44
CA GLU A 202 -24.29 -25.67 3.48
C GLU A 202 -25.28 -24.54 3.12
N ASN A 203 -25.54 -23.61 4.05
CA ASN A 203 -26.57 -22.57 3.93
C ASN A 203 -26.00 -21.17 3.60
N GLN A 204 -25.13 -21.08 2.59
CA GLN A 204 -24.45 -19.83 2.22
C GLN A 204 -25.41 -18.66 1.94
N LYS A 205 -26.56 -18.93 1.32
CA LYS A 205 -27.54 -17.89 0.93
C LYS A 205 -28.19 -17.16 2.12
N LEU A 206 -28.11 -17.73 3.33
CA LEU A 206 -28.67 -17.10 4.54
C LEU A 206 -27.74 -16.03 5.13
N TRP A 207 -26.49 -15.96 4.67
CA TRP A 207 -25.50 -15.00 5.16
C TRP A 207 -25.46 -13.79 4.25
N LYS A 208 -25.56 -12.60 4.85
CA LYS A 208 -25.25 -11.35 4.17
C LYS A 208 -23.74 -11.15 4.20
N ILE A 209 -23.11 -11.23 3.04
CA ILE A 209 -21.66 -11.05 2.88
C ILE A 209 -21.40 -9.60 2.45
N LYS A 210 -20.55 -8.89 3.18
CA LYS A 210 -20.09 -7.54 2.83
C LYS A 210 -18.56 -7.52 2.74
N TYR A 211 -18.06 -7.00 1.64
CA TYR A 211 -16.63 -6.81 1.39
C TYR A 211 -16.20 -5.41 1.85
N TYR A 212 -15.08 -5.35 2.57
CA TYR A 212 -14.50 -4.13 3.14
C TYR A 212 -13.22 -3.82 2.38
N LYS A 213 -13.39 -3.16 1.23
CA LYS A 213 -12.31 -2.96 0.25
C LYS A 213 -11.39 -1.79 0.58
N GLY A 214 -11.79 -0.95 1.52
CA GLY A 214 -10.95 0.12 2.07
C GLY A 214 -11.47 0.57 3.42
N LEU A 215 -10.60 1.19 4.21
CA LEU A 215 -10.86 1.60 5.59
C LEU A 215 -12.03 2.58 5.68
N GLY A 216 -12.28 3.38 4.63
CA GLY A 216 -13.45 4.26 4.54
C GLY A 216 -14.81 3.54 4.45
N THR A 217 -14.83 2.22 4.24
CA THR A 217 -16.07 1.42 4.18
C THR A 217 -16.61 1.12 5.58
N SER A 218 -15.72 1.12 6.58
CA SER A 218 -16.07 0.87 7.97
C SER A 218 -16.71 2.11 8.58
N THR A 219 -17.80 1.89 9.31
CA THR A 219 -18.49 2.98 10.03
C THR A 219 -17.68 3.44 11.24
N ALA A 220 -17.99 4.63 11.77
CA ALA A 220 -17.39 5.11 13.01
C ALA A 220 -17.70 4.20 14.22
N LYS A 221 -18.83 3.46 14.20
CA LYS A 221 -19.15 2.46 15.23
C LYS A 221 -18.18 1.28 15.16
N GLU A 222 -17.99 0.73 13.97
CA GLU A 222 -17.02 -0.36 13.74
C GLU A 222 -15.60 0.08 14.07
N ALA A 223 -15.21 1.32 13.74
CA ALA A 223 -13.92 1.86 14.13
C ALA A 223 -13.70 1.79 15.65
N LYS A 224 -14.71 2.21 16.44
CA LYS A 224 -14.62 2.13 17.90
C LYS A 224 -14.54 0.70 18.41
N GLU A 225 -15.24 -0.24 17.77
CA GLU A 225 -15.17 -1.68 18.11
C GLU A 225 -13.77 -2.25 17.81
N TYR A 226 -13.18 -1.92 16.65
CA TYR A 226 -11.82 -2.36 16.29
C TYR A 226 -10.77 -1.85 17.27
N PHE A 227 -10.89 -0.58 17.69
CA PHE A 227 -9.97 0.03 18.64
C PHE A 227 -10.20 -0.43 20.09
N ALA A 228 -11.42 -0.85 20.43
CA ALA A 228 -11.70 -1.49 21.72
C ALA A 228 -11.06 -2.89 21.79
N ASP A 229 -11.07 -3.64 20.69
CA ASP A 229 -10.37 -4.93 20.54
C ASP A 229 -8.98 -4.75 19.90
N MET A 230 -8.19 -3.83 20.46
CA MET A 230 -6.85 -3.51 19.96
C MET A 230 -5.94 -4.74 19.88
N ASP A 231 -6.11 -5.69 20.80
CA ASP A 231 -5.31 -6.92 20.84
C ASP A 231 -5.52 -7.79 19.59
N ARG A 232 -6.72 -7.83 19.01
CA ARG A 232 -6.98 -8.56 17.76
C ARG A 232 -6.42 -7.84 16.52
N HIS A 233 -6.50 -6.51 16.51
CA HIS A 233 -6.21 -5.68 15.35
C HIS A 233 -4.75 -5.25 15.26
N ARG A 234 -4.02 -5.26 16.39
CA ARG A 234 -2.60 -4.92 16.44
C ARG A 234 -1.73 -6.15 16.18
N ILE A 235 -0.89 -6.07 15.17
CA ILE A 235 0.16 -7.04 14.90
C ILE A 235 1.52 -6.35 15.01
N ILE A 236 2.42 -6.92 15.79
CA ILE A 236 3.75 -6.36 16.02
C ILE A 236 4.74 -6.95 15.00
N PHE A 237 5.52 -6.11 14.31
CA PHE A 237 6.62 -6.61 13.51
C PHE A 237 7.80 -6.99 14.39
N ARG A 238 8.20 -8.27 14.33
CA ARG A 238 9.30 -8.81 15.13
C ARG A 238 10.49 -9.11 14.24
N TYR A 239 11.62 -8.48 14.51
CA TYR A 239 12.89 -8.86 13.91
C TYR A 239 13.37 -10.21 14.47
N SER A 240 13.63 -11.19 13.60
CA SER A 240 14.09 -12.53 13.97
C SER A 240 15.54 -12.82 13.58
N GLY A 241 16.13 -12.04 12.68
CA GLY A 241 17.49 -12.31 12.22
C GLY A 241 17.84 -11.67 10.87
N PRO A 242 19.05 -11.94 10.35
CA PRO A 242 19.54 -11.37 9.09
C PRO A 242 18.69 -11.75 7.87
N GLU A 243 17.87 -12.81 7.96
CA GLU A 243 16.90 -13.18 6.93
C GLU A 243 15.85 -12.09 6.67
N ASP A 244 15.54 -11.26 7.67
CA ASP A 244 14.66 -10.11 7.54
C ASP A 244 15.30 -9.02 6.68
N ASP A 245 16.57 -8.69 6.94
CA ASP A 245 17.33 -7.69 6.19
C ASP A 245 17.48 -8.11 4.72
N ALA A 246 17.74 -9.40 4.50
CA ALA A 246 17.87 -10.00 3.18
C ALA A 246 16.53 -9.93 2.42
N ALA A 247 15.41 -10.27 3.07
CA ALA A 247 14.08 -10.22 2.47
C ALA A 247 13.66 -8.79 2.11
N ILE A 248 13.89 -7.81 3.01
CA ILE A 248 13.59 -6.39 2.72
C ILE A 248 14.45 -5.90 1.56
N THR A 249 15.73 -6.27 1.53
CA THR A 249 16.64 -5.86 0.44
C THR A 249 16.26 -6.52 -0.89
N LEU A 250 15.85 -7.79 -0.90
CA LEU A 250 15.29 -8.50 -2.06
C LEU A 250 14.11 -7.73 -2.66
N ALA A 251 13.15 -7.36 -1.81
CA ALA A 251 11.93 -6.69 -2.24
C ALA A 251 12.20 -5.30 -2.87
N PHE A 252 13.08 -4.49 -2.27
CA PHE A 252 13.15 -3.05 -2.60
C PHE A 252 14.43 -2.58 -3.29
N SER A 253 15.48 -3.39 -3.41
CA SER A 253 16.69 -2.97 -4.13
C SER A 253 16.52 -3.07 -5.64
N LYS A 254 16.90 -2.03 -6.39
CA LYS A 254 16.91 -2.07 -7.86
C LYS A 254 17.98 -2.98 -8.45
N LYS A 255 18.93 -3.45 -7.63
CA LYS A 255 19.97 -4.39 -8.06
C LYS A 255 19.54 -5.85 -8.02
N LYS A 256 18.45 -6.17 -7.32
CA LYS A 256 17.94 -7.53 -7.12
C LYS A 256 16.75 -7.86 -8.04
N ILE A 257 16.81 -7.40 -9.29
CA ILE A 257 15.73 -7.62 -10.25
C ILE A 257 15.61 -9.12 -10.58
N ASP A 258 16.72 -9.77 -10.90
CA ASP A 258 16.71 -11.18 -11.27
C ASP A 258 16.39 -12.09 -10.07
N ASP A 259 16.93 -11.78 -8.88
CA ASP A 259 16.53 -12.44 -7.63
C ASP A 259 15.00 -12.37 -7.41
N ARG A 260 14.36 -11.22 -7.71
CA ARG A 260 12.90 -11.09 -7.62
C ARG A 260 12.17 -11.90 -8.69
N LYS A 261 12.73 -12.07 -9.89
CA LYS A 261 12.13 -12.92 -10.93
C LYS A 261 12.10 -14.37 -10.45
N GLU A 262 13.19 -14.86 -9.87
CA GLU A 262 13.25 -16.22 -9.30
C GLU A 262 12.28 -16.36 -8.13
N TRP A 263 12.28 -15.40 -7.20
CA TRP A 263 11.37 -15.35 -6.07
C TRP A 263 9.88 -15.40 -6.48
N LEU A 264 9.49 -14.59 -7.46
CA LEU A 264 8.13 -14.60 -8.04
C LEU A 264 7.83 -15.89 -8.79
N THR A 265 8.82 -16.44 -9.51
CA THR A 265 8.66 -17.72 -10.21
C THR A 265 8.33 -18.82 -9.22
N ASN A 266 9.15 -18.99 -8.17
CA ASN A 266 8.93 -19.98 -7.12
C ASN A 266 7.54 -19.87 -6.49
N PHE A 267 7.07 -18.64 -6.23
CA PHE A 267 5.73 -18.40 -5.72
C PHE A 267 4.63 -18.80 -6.70
N MET A 268 4.75 -18.44 -7.98
CA MET A 268 3.78 -18.82 -9.00
C MET A 268 3.74 -20.34 -9.20
N GLU A 269 4.88 -21.02 -9.09
CA GLU A 269 4.97 -22.48 -9.20
C GLU A 269 4.32 -23.19 -8.02
N ASP A 270 4.61 -22.77 -6.79
CA ASP A 270 3.94 -23.29 -5.58
C ASP A 270 2.42 -23.04 -5.64
N ARG A 271 1.99 -21.83 -6.03
CA ARG A 271 0.56 -21.52 -6.21
C ARG A 271 -0.10 -22.40 -7.27
N ARG A 272 0.59 -22.66 -8.39
CA ARG A 272 0.13 -23.55 -9.46
C ARG A 272 -0.01 -24.99 -8.95
N GLN A 273 1.01 -25.51 -8.25
CA GLN A 273 0.99 -26.86 -7.69
C GLN A 273 -0.13 -27.03 -6.68
N ARG A 274 -0.28 -26.10 -5.71
CA ARG A 274 -1.36 -26.14 -4.73
C ARG A 274 -2.73 -26.21 -5.39
N ARG A 275 -2.96 -25.38 -6.43
CA ARG A 275 -4.21 -25.39 -7.20
C ARG A 275 -4.44 -26.74 -7.90
N MET A 276 -3.43 -27.31 -8.53
CA MET A 276 -3.52 -28.62 -9.20
C MET A 276 -3.84 -29.76 -8.23
N HIS A 277 -3.33 -29.68 -7.00
CA HIS A 277 -3.57 -30.68 -5.95
C HIS A 277 -4.79 -30.37 -5.07
N GLY A 278 -5.54 -29.29 -5.35
CA GLY A 278 -6.70 -28.90 -4.53
C GLY A 278 -6.36 -28.48 -3.10
N LEU A 279 -5.10 -28.13 -2.83
CA LEU A 279 -4.64 -27.69 -1.51
C LEU A 279 -5.10 -26.25 -1.24
N PRO A 280 -5.40 -25.89 0.03
CA PRO A 280 -5.77 -24.53 0.40
C PRO A 280 -4.61 -23.55 0.18
N GLU A 281 -4.94 -22.29 -0.13
CA GLU A 281 -3.96 -21.21 -0.15
C GLU A 281 -3.55 -20.86 1.29
N GLN A 282 -2.26 -20.64 1.52
CA GLN A 282 -1.77 -20.15 2.82
C GLN A 282 -2.16 -18.68 2.99
N PHE A 283 -2.54 -18.30 4.21
CA PHE A 283 -2.90 -16.93 4.55
C PHE A 283 -2.31 -16.50 5.90
N LEU A 284 -2.14 -15.19 6.06
CA LEU A 284 -1.76 -14.55 7.32
C LEU A 284 -3.00 -14.12 8.11
N TYR A 285 -2.77 -13.67 9.35
CA TYR A 285 -3.79 -13.05 10.21
C TYR A 285 -4.87 -13.98 10.75
N GLY A 286 -4.54 -15.26 10.92
CA GLY A 286 -5.35 -16.18 11.74
C GLY A 286 -5.58 -15.62 13.15
N THR A 287 -6.54 -16.20 13.86
CA THR A 287 -7.02 -15.71 15.17
C THR A 287 -5.94 -15.57 16.24
N ALA A 288 -4.88 -16.37 16.17
CA ALA A 288 -3.78 -16.38 17.13
C ALA A 288 -2.60 -15.44 16.78
N THR A 289 -2.60 -14.81 15.59
CA THR A 289 -1.47 -13.98 15.17
C THR A 289 -1.41 -12.69 15.97
N LYS A 290 -0.31 -12.48 16.70
CA LYS A 290 -0.01 -11.25 17.45
C LYS A 290 1.25 -10.54 16.97
N HIS A 291 2.11 -11.29 16.28
CA HIS A 291 3.35 -10.78 15.73
C HIS A 291 3.60 -11.41 14.36
N LEU A 292 4.36 -10.71 13.53
CA LEU A 292 4.74 -11.12 12.18
C LEU A 292 6.22 -10.78 11.98
N THR A 293 7.02 -11.70 11.43
CA THR A 293 8.41 -11.39 11.08
C THR A 293 8.46 -10.61 9.78
N TYR A 294 9.53 -9.84 9.56
CA TYR A 294 9.67 -9.10 8.30
C TYR A 294 9.83 -10.07 7.13
N ASN A 295 10.55 -11.18 7.31
CA ASN A 295 10.67 -12.23 6.31
C ASN A 295 9.29 -12.82 5.95
N ASP A 296 8.46 -13.16 6.92
CA ASP A 296 7.11 -13.68 6.67
C ASP A 296 6.24 -12.64 5.97
N PHE A 297 6.30 -11.38 6.40
CA PHE A 297 5.59 -10.30 5.73
C PHE A 297 5.97 -10.19 4.25
N ILE A 298 7.28 -10.17 3.94
CA ILE A 298 7.76 -10.07 2.56
C ILE A 298 7.28 -11.30 1.75
N ASN A 299 7.49 -12.50 2.28
CA ASN A 299 7.31 -13.75 1.53
C ASN A 299 5.87 -14.30 1.53
N LYS A 300 4.98 -13.79 2.39
CA LYS A 300 3.58 -14.26 2.49
C LYS A 300 2.55 -13.16 2.19
N GLU A 301 2.90 -11.88 2.32
CA GLU A 301 1.98 -10.76 2.04
C GLU A 301 2.45 -9.88 0.86
N LEU A 302 3.67 -9.34 0.92
CA LEU A 302 4.16 -8.43 -0.13
C LEU A 302 4.33 -9.13 -1.49
N ILE A 303 4.61 -10.43 -1.47
CA ILE A 303 4.67 -11.24 -2.70
C ILE A 303 3.33 -11.28 -3.43
N LEU A 304 2.21 -11.24 -2.70
CA LEU A 304 0.87 -11.21 -3.28
C LEU A 304 0.65 -9.93 -4.08
N PHE A 305 1.08 -8.79 -3.52
CA PHE A 305 1.11 -7.53 -4.25
C PHE A 305 1.99 -7.63 -5.50
N SER A 306 3.20 -8.17 -5.37
CA SER A 306 4.15 -8.23 -6.49
C SER A 306 3.59 -9.08 -7.64
N ASN A 307 2.97 -10.22 -7.33
CA ASN A 307 2.31 -11.06 -8.32
C ASN A 307 1.09 -10.35 -8.93
N SER A 308 0.23 -9.74 -8.13
CA SER A 308 -0.94 -9.03 -8.66
C SER A 308 -0.59 -7.75 -9.43
N ASP A 309 0.55 -7.13 -9.14
CA ASP A 309 1.10 -6.04 -9.94
C ASP A 309 1.52 -6.53 -11.33
N ASN A 310 2.14 -7.72 -11.42
CA ASN A 310 2.40 -8.37 -12.71
C ASN A 310 1.09 -8.70 -13.45
N GLU A 311 0.13 -9.35 -12.77
CA GLU A 311 -1.16 -9.75 -13.37
C GLU A 311 -1.93 -8.56 -13.95
N ARG A 312 -1.88 -7.39 -13.30
CA ARG A 312 -2.57 -6.17 -13.79
C ARG A 312 -1.75 -5.35 -14.78
N SER A 313 -0.43 -5.49 -14.80
CA SER A 313 0.47 -4.65 -15.61
C SER A 313 0.92 -5.32 -16.91
N ILE A 314 1.07 -6.65 -16.92
CA ILE A 314 1.55 -7.43 -18.06
C ILE A 314 0.34 -8.03 -18.79
N PRO A 315 0.21 -7.86 -20.12
CA PRO A 315 -0.88 -8.45 -20.87
C PRO A 315 -0.73 -9.97 -21.01
N SER A 316 -1.84 -10.65 -21.28
CA SER A 316 -1.81 -12.06 -21.68
C SER A 316 -1.37 -12.19 -23.13
N LEU A 317 -0.62 -13.25 -23.44
CA LEU A 317 -0.21 -13.58 -24.82
C LEU A 317 -1.41 -13.82 -25.74
N VAL A 318 -2.50 -14.40 -25.21
CA VAL A 318 -3.65 -14.86 -26.01
C VAL A 318 -4.42 -13.71 -26.64
N ASP A 319 -4.63 -12.62 -25.91
CA ASP A 319 -5.48 -11.51 -26.32
C ASP A 319 -4.77 -10.14 -26.32
N GLY A 320 -3.53 -10.08 -25.84
CA GLY A 320 -2.78 -8.84 -25.69
C GLY A 320 -3.35 -7.89 -24.63
N PHE A 321 -4.30 -8.33 -23.79
CA PHE A 321 -4.96 -7.46 -22.82
C PHE A 321 -4.45 -7.61 -21.40
N LYS A 322 -4.41 -6.47 -20.72
CA LYS A 322 -4.41 -6.38 -19.26
C LYS A 322 -5.83 -6.64 -18.72
N PRO A 323 -6.00 -7.09 -17.48
CA PRO A 323 -7.32 -7.36 -16.89
C PRO A 323 -8.33 -6.21 -17.01
N GLY A 324 -7.88 -4.96 -16.83
CA GLY A 324 -8.75 -3.78 -16.99
C GLY A 324 -9.31 -3.63 -18.40
N GLN A 325 -8.47 -3.82 -19.42
CA GLN A 325 -8.89 -3.77 -20.82
C GLN A 325 -9.87 -4.91 -21.16
N ARG A 326 -9.57 -6.12 -20.69
CA ARG A 326 -10.44 -7.29 -20.87
C ARG A 326 -11.82 -7.09 -20.24
N LYS A 327 -11.87 -6.50 -19.04
CA LYS A 327 -13.13 -6.14 -18.35
C LYS A 327 -13.95 -5.10 -19.12
N VAL A 328 -13.29 -4.08 -19.69
CA VAL A 328 -13.95 -3.10 -20.57
C VAL A 328 -14.57 -3.78 -21.78
N LEU A 329 -13.80 -4.58 -22.51
CA LEU A 329 -14.27 -5.28 -23.71
C LEU A 329 -15.39 -6.28 -23.39
N PHE A 330 -15.24 -7.07 -22.33
CA PHE A 330 -16.29 -7.97 -21.84
C PHE A 330 -17.60 -7.22 -21.60
N THR A 331 -17.54 -6.06 -20.95
CA THR A 331 -18.73 -5.26 -20.65
C THR A 331 -19.36 -4.70 -21.92
N CYS A 332 -18.57 -4.25 -22.89
CA CYS A 332 -19.07 -3.79 -24.18
C CYS A 332 -19.82 -4.91 -24.91
N CYS A 333 -19.24 -6.12 -24.96
CA CYS A 333 -19.88 -7.29 -25.55
C CYS A 333 -21.16 -7.69 -24.80
N LYS A 334 -21.14 -7.65 -23.45
CA LYS A 334 -22.28 -8.03 -22.61
C LYS A 334 -23.45 -7.07 -22.74
N ARG A 335 -23.19 -5.76 -22.83
CA ARG A 335 -24.22 -4.74 -23.05
C ARG A 335 -24.79 -4.80 -24.46
N ASN A 336 -23.97 -5.16 -25.45
CA ASN A 336 -24.34 -5.20 -26.88
C ASN A 336 -25.04 -3.91 -27.35
N ASP A 337 -24.67 -2.77 -26.76
CA ASP A 337 -25.24 -1.48 -27.10
C ASP A 337 -24.79 -1.06 -28.51
N LYS A 338 -25.75 -0.82 -29.40
CA LYS A 338 -25.50 -0.30 -30.76
C LYS A 338 -25.41 1.22 -30.82
N ARG A 339 -25.76 1.91 -29.73
CA ARG A 339 -25.69 3.37 -29.60
C ARG A 339 -24.41 3.76 -28.87
N GLU A 340 -23.92 4.96 -29.14
CA GLU A 340 -22.80 5.52 -28.40
C GLU A 340 -23.14 5.72 -26.91
N VAL A 341 -22.13 5.53 -26.07
CA VAL A 341 -22.21 5.71 -24.62
C VAL A 341 -21.10 6.64 -24.15
N LYS A 342 -21.43 7.53 -23.21
CA LYS A 342 -20.44 8.42 -22.59
C LYS A 342 -19.39 7.60 -21.85
N VAL A 343 -18.11 7.94 -21.99
CA VAL A 343 -17.01 7.19 -21.37
C VAL A 343 -17.18 7.08 -19.84
N ALA A 344 -17.59 8.16 -19.17
CA ALA A 344 -17.85 8.13 -17.74
C ALA A 344 -18.97 7.13 -17.34
N GLN A 345 -20.03 7.03 -18.13
CA GLN A 345 -21.12 6.07 -17.89
C GLN A 345 -20.69 4.64 -18.18
N LEU A 346 -19.94 4.43 -19.26
CA LEU A 346 -19.38 3.12 -19.57
C LEU A 346 -18.46 2.64 -18.46
N ALA A 347 -17.58 3.50 -17.93
CA ALA A 347 -16.70 3.15 -16.82
C ALA A 347 -17.48 2.69 -15.58
N GLY A 348 -18.57 3.38 -15.22
CA GLY A 348 -19.45 2.95 -14.12
C GLY A 348 -20.05 1.56 -14.37
N SER A 349 -20.58 1.30 -15.58
CA SER A 349 -21.11 -0.03 -15.92
C SER A 349 -20.04 -1.11 -15.95
N VAL A 350 -18.82 -0.81 -16.41
CA VAL A 350 -17.70 -1.77 -16.36
C VAL A 350 -17.37 -2.07 -14.90
N ALA A 351 -17.33 -1.06 -14.04
CA ALA A 351 -17.03 -1.25 -12.63
C ALA A 351 -18.03 -2.18 -11.94
N GLU A 352 -19.31 -1.97 -12.17
CA GLU A 352 -20.41 -2.79 -11.66
C GLU A 352 -20.40 -4.21 -12.27
N MET A 353 -20.52 -4.31 -13.60
CA MET A 353 -20.76 -5.60 -14.28
C MET A 353 -19.56 -6.55 -14.26
N SER A 354 -18.35 -6.01 -14.14
CA SER A 354 -17.11 -6.79 -14.14
C SER A 354 -16.48 -6.93 -12.76
N ALA A 355 -17.11 -6.39 -11.71
CA ALA A 355 -16.54 -6.32 -10.37
C ALA A 355 -15.11 -5.74 -10.39
N TYR A 356 -14.96 -4.52 -10.92
CA TYR A 356 -13.67 -3.82 -10.92
C TYR A 356 -13.52 -3.01 -9.63
N HIS A 357 -12.38 -3.14 -8.96
CA HIS A 357 -12.22 -2.60 -7.61
C HIS A 357 -11.24 -1.42 -7.51
N HIS A 358 -10.49 -1.05 -8.56
CA HIS A 358 -9.40 -0.05 -8.48
C HIS A 358 -9.79 1.38 -8.88
N GLY A 359 -11.08 1.72 -8.78
CA GLY A 359 -11.60 3.08 -9.04
C GLY A 359 -11.88 3.39 -10.51
N GLU A 360 -12.92 4.18 -10.77
CA GLU A 360 -13.42 4.42 -12.13
C GLU A 360 -12.47 5.29 -12.96
N GLN A 361 -11.66 6.16 -12.35
CA GLN A 361 -10.75 7.05 -13.08
C GLN A 361 -9.71 6.26 -13.91
N ALA A 362 -9.14 5.18 -13.35
CA ALA A 362 -8.23 4.31 -14.07
C ALA A 362 -8.94 3.58 -15.23
N LEU A 363 -10.22 3.24 -15.03
CA LEU A 363 -11.06 2.58 -16.01
C LEU A 363 -11.44 3.50 -17.17
N MET A 364 -11.79 4.75 -16.88
CA MET A 364 -12.02 5.79 -17.89
C MET A 364 -10.78 5.99 -18.75
N MET A 365 -9.59 6.07 -18.15
CA MET A 365 -8.35 6.18 -18.91
C MET A 365 -8.07 4.92 -19.75
N THR A 366 -8.41 3.74 -19.24
CA THR A 366 -8.30 2.48 -20.00
C THR A 366 -9.21 2.50 -21.24
N ILE A 367 -10.45 3.00 -21.10
CA ILE A 367 -11.39 3.16 -22.22
C ILE A 367 -10.86 4.15 -23.25
N VAL A 368 -10.35 5.30 -22.81
CA VAL A 368 -9.74 6.30 -23.70
C VAL A 368 -8.59 5.69 -24.50
N ASN A 369 -7.68 4.97 -23.83
CA ASN A 369 -6.54 4.34 -24.49
C ASN A 369 -6.95 3.26 -25.50
N LEU A 370 -8.05 2.52 -25.26
CA LEU A 370 -8.57 1.53 -26.20
C LEU A 370 -9.25 2.15 -27.43
N ALA A 371 -9.69 3.40 -27.34
CA ALA A 371 -10.38 4.11 -28.41
C ALA A 371 -9.44 5.00 -29.26
N GLN A 372 -8.26 5.37 -28.73
CA GLN A 372 -7.29 6.19 -29.45
C GLN A 372 -6.88 5.58 -30.80
N ASN A 373 -6.86 6.43 -31.83
CA ASN A 373 -6.60 6.05 -33.23
C ASN A 373 -5.61 6.98 -33.96
N PHE A 374 -4.87 7.82 -33.24
CA PHE A 374 -3.84 8.68 -33.86
C PHE A 374 -2.60 7.86 -34.26
N VAL A 375 -1.81 8.36 -35.22
CA VAL A 375 -0.58 7.69 -35.68
C VAL A 375 0.38 7.42 -34.52
N GLY A 376 0.71 6.15 -34.29
CA GLY A 376 1.54 5.69 -33.17
C GLY A 376 0.77 5.24 -31.92
N SER A 377 -0.57 5.18 -31.98
CA SER A 377 -1.42 4.57 -30.94
C SER A 377 -1.77 3.11 -31.29
N ASN A 378 -3.06 2.79 -31.47
CA ASN A 378 -3.53 1.45 -31.79
C ASN A 378 -3.61 1.27 -33.32
N ASN A 379 -3.01 0.21 -33.85
CA ASN A 379 -3.17 -0.18 -35.25
C ASN A 379 -4.65 -0.48 -35.58
N VAL A 380 -5.35 -1.11 -34.63
CA VAL A 380 -6.79 -1.38 -34.70
C VAL A 380 -7.40 -0.97 -33.37
N SER A 381 -8.07 0.19 -33.33
CA SER A 381 -8.84 0.60 -32.17
C SER A 381 -10.14 -0.21 -32.10
N LEU A 382 -10.36 -0.88 -30.97
CA LEU A 382 -11.53 -1.73 -30.74
C LEU A 382 -12.77 -0.91 -30.34
N LEU A 383 -12.50 0.28 -29.83
CA LEU A 383 -13.51 1.27 -29.50
C LEU A 383 -13.40 2.45 -30.49
N GLN A 384 -14.54 3.07 -30.77
CA GLN A 384 -14.62 4.25 -31.64
C GLN A 384 -14.40 5.54 -30.83
N PRO A 385 -13.47 6.43 -31.24
CA PRO A 385 -13.23 7.70 -30.54
C PRO A 385 -14.25 8.77 -30.95
N ILE A 386 -15.43 8.77 -30.33
CA ILE A 386 -16.51 9.73 -30.62
C ILE A 386 -16.32 10.98 -29.75
N GLY A 387 -15.51 11.91 -30.25
CA GLY A 387 -15.11 13.13 -29.56
C GLY A 387 -13.59 13.28 -29.51
N GLN A 388 -13.09 14.09 -28.57
CA GLN A 388 -11.66 14.40 -28.45
C GLN A 388 -10.92 13.40 -27.54
N PHE A 389 -10.44 12.29 -28.12
CA PHE A 389 -9.72 11.21 -27.41
C PHE A 389 -8.19 11.43 -27.31
N GLY A 390 -7.75 12.64 -27.63
CA GLY A 390 -6.34 13.03 -27.65
C GLY A 390 -5.71 12.81 -29.01
N THR A 391 -4.59 13.49 -29.24
CA THR A 391 -3.93 13.57 -30.52
C THR A 391 -2.47 13.17 -30.41
N ARG A 392 -1.81 13.03 -31.57
CA ARG A 392 -0.37 12.77 -31.64
C ARG A 392 0.49 13.88 -31.01
N LEU A 393 -0.02 15.11 -30.90
CA LEU A 393 0.76 16.27 -30.41
C LEU A 393 1.23 16.04 -28.97
N HIS A 394 0.40 15.39 -28.16
CA HIS A 394 0.71 15.10 -26.76
C HIS A 394 0.66 13.59 -26.45
N GLY A 395 0.71 12.74 -27.48
CA GLY A 395 0.62 11.29 -27.33
C GLY A 395 -0.67 10.86 -26.62
N GLY A 396 -1.79 11.51 -26.92
CA GLY A 396 -3.10 11.22 -26.33
C GLY A 396 -3.38 11.88 -24.97
N LYS A 397 -2.41 12.59 -24.37
CA LYS A 397 -2.58 13.25 -23.06
C LYS A 397 -3.48 14.49 -23.10
N ASP A 398 -3.72 15.01 -24.29
CA ASP A 398 -4.64 16.12 -24.60
C ASP A 398 -6.09 15.63 -24.81
N ALA A 399 -6.41 14.40 -24.41
CA ALA A 399 -7.78 13.90 -24.40
C ALA A 399 -8.70 14.75 -23.51
N ALA A 400 -9.91 15.00 -23.98
CA ALA A 400 -10.92 15.69 -23.21
C ALA A 400 -11.41 14.84 -22.03
N SER A 401 -12.02 15.50 -21.05
CA SER A 401 -12.55 14.82 -19.86
C SER A 401 -13.54 13.71 -20.25
N PRO A 402 -13.50 12.53 -19.58
CA PRO A 402 -14.41 11.40 -19.83
C PRO A 402 -15.91 11.72 -19.77
N ARG A 403 -16.30 12.86 -19.18
CA ARG A 403 -17.68 13.35 -19.12
C ARG A 403 -18.19 13.98 -20.43
N TYR A 404 -17.28 14.32 -21.34
CA TYR A 404 -17.58 15.00 -22.61
C TYR A 404 -17.48 14.09 -23.84
N ILE A 405 -16.77 12.97 -23.72
CA ILE A 405 -16.47 12.08 -24.84
C ILE A 405 -17.31 10.80 -24.79
N PHE A 406 -17.63 10.28 -25.97
CA PHE A 406 -18.47 9.10 -26.18
C PHE A 406 -17.70 8.01 -26.91
N THR A 407 -18.15 6.77 -26.77
CA THR A 407 -17.52 5.62 -27.41
C THR A 407 -18.56 4.56 -27.74
N MET A 408 -18.24 3.67 -28.66
CA MET A 408 -18.95 2.41 -28.89
C MET A 408 -17.99 1.32 -29.35
N LEU A 409 -18.43 0.07 -29.33
CA LEU A 409 -17.69 -1.03 -29.94
C LEU A 409 -17.65 -0.84 -31.46
N ARG A 410 -16.48 -1.04 -32.06
CA ARG A 410 -16.29 -0.83 -33.50
C ARG A 410 -16.96 -1.87 -34.37
#